data_AF-A0A537I9D0-F1
#
_entry.id   AF-A0A537I9D0-F1
#
_cell.length_a   1.000
_cell.length_b   1.000
_cell.length_c   1.000
_cell.angle_alpha   90.00
_cell.angle_beta   90.00
_cell.angle_gamma   90.00
#
_symmetry.space_group_name_H-M   'P 1'
#
loop_
_entity.id
_entity.type
_entity.pdbx_description
1 polymer ?
#
loop_
_entity_poly.entity_id
_entity_poly.type
_entity_poly.pdbx_seq_one_letter_code
_entity_poly.pdbx_strand_id
1 'polypeptide(L)' 'MNQLLPEEKRKRVTELRAELAQLRTSVKSGGTVDNPARIRELRRTIARLLTALNQTSVAPLAKEEVA' A
#
# COMPACT_ATOMS: atom_id res chain seq x y z
N MET A 1 -10.59 -8.06 -4.22
CA MET A 1 -9.41 -8.31 -3.36
C MET A 1 -9.85 -8.42 -1.91
N ASN A 2 -10.53 -9.49 -1.51
CA ASN A 2 -11.17 -9.54 -0.19
C ASN A 2 -10.87 -10.81 0.61
N GLN A 3 -9.63 -11.32 0.52
CA GLN A 3 -9.21 -12.53 1.23
C GLN A 3 -8.05 -12.33 2.22
N LEU A 4 -7.37 -11.19 2.24
CA LEU A 4 -6.30 -10.95 3.23
C LEU A 4 -6.84 -10.36 4.52
N LEU A 5 -6.37 -10.88 5.65
CA LEU A 5 -6.62 -10.30 6.96
C LEU A 5 -6.00 -8.89 7.06
N PRO A 6 -6.52 -8.01 7.93
CA PRO A 6 -5.97 -6.66 8.12
C PRO A 6 -4.47 -6.66 8.46
N GLU A 7 -4.00 -7.63 9.25
CA GLU A 7 -2.59 -7.76 9.60
C GLU A 7 -1.73 -8.16 8.40
N GLU A 8 -2.19 -9.09 7.59
CA GLU A 8 -1.49 -9.52 6.37
C GLU A 8 -1.42 -8.38 5.36
N LYS A 9 -2.49 -7.58 5.22
CA LYS A 9 -2.47 -6.36 4.40
C LYS A 9 -1.41 -5.37 4.88
N ARG A 10 -1.27 -5.17 6.20
CA ARG A 10 -0.23 -4.30 6.79
C ARG A 10 1.17 -4.85 6.53
N LYS A 11 1.40 -6.15 6.74
CA LYS A 11 2.67 -6.83 6.45
C LYS A 11 3.04 -6.67 4.97
N ARG A 12 2.08 -6.88 4.07
CA ARG A 12 2.26 -6.72 2.63
C ARG A 12 2.59 -5.28 2.23
N VAL A 13 1.98 -4.29 2.88
CA VAL A 13 2.33 -2.88 2.67
C VAL A 13 3.79 -2.61 3.05
N THR A 14 4.27 -3.18 4.16
CA THR A 14 5.67 -3.03 4.60
C THR A 14 6.64 -3.63 3.58
N GLU A 15 6.36 -4.84 3.10
CA GLU A 15 7.17 -5.51 2.07
C GLU A 15 7.23 -4.68 0.78
N LEU A 16 6.08 -4.22 0.28
CA LEU A 16 6.00 -3.41 -0.94
C LEU A 16 6.70 -2.05 -0.80
N ARG A 17 6.71 -1.46 0.41
CA ARG A 17 7.45 -0.23 0.70
C ARG A 17 8.97 -0.46 0.67
N ALA A 18 9.44 -1.60 1.17
CA ALA A 18 10.86 -1.96 1.12
C ALA A 18 11.33 -2.15 -0.34
N GLU A 19 10.55 -2.86 -1.16
CA GLU A 19 10.83 -3.02 -2.60
C GLU A 19 10.85 -1.67 -3.32
N LEU A 20 9.85 -0.81 -3.05
CA LEU A 20 9.79 0.54 -3.61
C LEU A 20 11.01 1.39 -3.19
N ALA A 21 11.50 1.24 -1.96
CA ALA A 21 12.67 1.96 -1.49
C ALA A 21 13.94 1.52 -2.24
N GLN A 22 14.14 0.21 -2.43
CA GLN A 22 15.28 -0.31 -3.19
C GLN A 22 15.28 0.19 -4.64
N LEU A 23 14.12 0.14 -5.31
CA LEU A 23 13.98 0.66 -6.67
C LEU A 23 14.28 2.15 -6.74
N ARG A 24 13.79 2.95 -5.78
CA ARG A 24 14.07 4.40 -5.74
C ARG A 24 15.55 4.69 -5.49
N THR A 25 16.23 3.90 -4.66
CA THR A 25 17.67 4.03 -4.44
C THR A 25 18.44 3.75 -5.72
N SER A 26 18.11 2.68 -6.42
CA SER A 26 18.73 2.33 -7.71
C SER A 26 18.56 3.44 -8.76
N VAL A 27 17.34 3.99 -8.90
CA VAL A 27 17.08 5.16 -9.76
C VAL A 27 17.97 6.34 -9.37
N LYS A 28 18.03 6.63 -8.06
CA LYS A 28 18.70 7.83 -7.53
C LYS A 28 20.22 7.74 -7.64
N SER A 29 20.80 6.53 -7.59
CA SER A 29 22.21 6.30 -7.87
C SER A 29 22.56 6.35 -9.36
N GLY A 30 21.60 6.68 -10.24
CA GLY A 30 21.80 6.68 -11.70
C GLY A 30 21.83 5.28 -12.31
N GLY A 31 21.34 4.27 -11.58
CA GLY A 31 21.24 2.91 -12.08
C GLY A 31 20.13 2.78 -13.11
N THR A 32 20.31 1.87 -14.07
CA THR A 32 19.24 1.46 -14.98
C THR A 32 18.20 0.66 -14.21
N VAL A 33 16.94 1.10 -14.30
CA VAL A 33 15.81 0.35 -13.76
C VAL A 33 15.23 -0.49 -14.88
N ASP A 34 15.23 -1.81 -14.72
CA ASP A 34 14.72 -2.74 -15.74
C ASP A 34 13.28 -2.44 -16.14
N ASN A 35 12.47 -2.00 -15.17
CA ASN A 35 11.09 -1.62 -15.43
C ASN A 35 10.68 -0.37 -14.62
N PRO A 36 10.75 0.84 -15.21
CA PRO A 36 10.30 2.06 -14.54
C PRO A 36 8.80 2.05 -14.20
N ALA A 37 7.99 1.26 -14.92
CA ALA A 37 6.56 1.12 -14.62
C ALA A 37 6.32 0.39 -13.28
N ARG A 38 7.26 -0.45 -12.83
CA ARG A 38 7.17 -1.18 -11.55
C ARG A 38 7.00 -0.24 -10.35
N ILE A 39 7.69 0.91 -10.37
CA ILE A 39 7.57 1.95 -9.32
C ILE A 39 6.13 2.47 -9.25
N ARG A 40 5.50 2.72 -10.41
CA ARG A 40 4.11 3.19 -10.49
C ARG A 40 3.13 2.12 -10.01
N GLU A 41 3.36 0.86 -10.37
CA GLU A 41 2.55 -0.28 -9.96
C GLU A 41 2.61 -0.49 -8.44
N LEU A 42 3.82 -0.52 -7.85
CA LEU A 42 4.00 -0.65 -6.41
C LEU A 42 3.27 0.44 -5.63
N ARG A 43 3.39 1.70 -6.07
CA ARG A 43 2.65 2.83 -5.46
C ARG A 43 1.14 2.62 -5.50
N ARG A 44 0.60 2.17 -6.64
CA ARG A 44 -0.85 1.90 -6.78
C ARG A 44 -1.30 0.73 -5.92
N THR A 45 -0.51 -0.34 -5.85
CA THR A 45 -0.83 -1.51 -5.02
C THR A 45 -0.83 -1.15 -3.53
N ILE A 46 0.16 -0.39 -3.05
CA ILE A 46 0.19 0.12 -1.68
C ILE A 46 -1.05 0.98 -1.38
N ALA A 47 -1.39 1.92 -2.28
CA ALA A 47 -2.56 2.77 -2.10
C ALA A 47 -3.87 1.97 -2.04
N ARG A 48 -4.03 0.95 -2.89
CA ARG A 48 -5.19 0.06 -2.86
C ARG A 48 -5.29 -0.74 -1.56
N LEU A 49 -4.18 -1.28 -1.07
CA LEU A 49 -4.14 -2.01 0.21
C LEU A 49 -4.51 -1.11 1.39
N LEU A 50 -3.96 0.10 1.44
CA LEU A 50 -4.31 1.10 2.47
C LEU A 50 -5.77 1.52 2.39
N THR A 51 -6.30 1.72 1.17
CA THR A 51 -7.72 2.03 0.97
C THR A 51 -8.61 0.89 1.47
N ALA A 52 -8.26 -0.36 1.15
CA ALA A 52 -9.00 -1.53 1.61
C ALA A 52 -8.90 -1.75 3.13
N LEU A 53 -7.83 -1.29 3.78
CA LEU A 53 -7.72 -1.27 5.24
C LEU A 53 -8.64 -0.20 5.85
N ASN A 54 -8.65 1.00 5.27
CA ASN A 54 -9.48 2.11 5.76
C ASN A 54 -10.98 1.83 5.55
N GLN A 55 -11.37 1.20 4.44
CA GLN A 55 -12.76 0.82 4.21
C GLN A 55 -13.31 -0.14 5.26
N THR A 56 -12.47 -1.01 5.83
CA THR A 56 -12.85 -1.89 6.94
C THR A 56 -12.94 -1.13 8.27
N SER A 57 -12.13 -0.08 8.48
CA SER A 57 -12.11 0.66 9.75
C SER A 57 -13.19 1.76 9.87
N VAL A 58 -13.69 2.29 8.75
CA VAL A 58 -14.64 3.44 8.74
C VAL A 58 -16.10 3.03 9.02
N ALA A 59 -16.35 1.80 9.50
CA ALA A 59 -17.69 1.24 9.65
C ALA A 59 -18.46 1.51 10.97
N PRO A 60 -17.95 2.10 12.07
CA PRO A 60 -18.83 2.48 13.18
C PRO A 60 -18.86 3.95 13.60
N LEU A 61 -17.97 4.83 13.13
CA LEU A 61 -17.86 6.20 13.69
C LEU A 61 -18.99 7.18 13.30
N ALA A 62 -20.05 6.72 12.63
CA ALA A 62 -21.15 7.57 12.16
C ALA A 62 -22.53 7.17 12.71
N LYS A 63 -22.62 6.27 13.70
CA LYS A 63 -23.93 5.81 14.24
C LYS A 63 -24.16 6.03 15.73
N GLU A 64 -23.27 6.73 16.43
CA GLU A 64 -23.38 6.93 17.88
C GLU A 64 -23.22 8.38 18.32
N GLU A 65 -23.64 9.33 17.48
CA GLU A 65 -23.96 10.68 17.93
C GLU A 65 -25.21 11.13 17.18
N VAL A 66 -26.37 10.94 17.80
CA VAL A 66 -27.52 11.86 17.87
C VAL A 66 -28.76 11.07 18.33
N ALA A 67 -29.17 11.40 19.56
CA ALA A 67 -30.50 11.31 20.17
C ALA A 67 -31.09 9.92 20.50
#